data_AF-L7ETL8-F1
#
_entry.id   AF-L7ETL8-F1
#
_cell.length_a   1.000
_cell.length_b   1.000
_cell.length_c   1.000
_cell.angle_alpha   90.00
_cell.angle_beta   90.00
_cell.angle_gamma   90.00
#
_symmetry.space_group_name_H-M   'P 1'
#
loop_
_entity.id
_entity.type
_entity.pdbx_description
1 polymer ?
#
loop_
_entity_poly.entity_id
_entity_poly.type
_entity_poly.pdbx_seq_one_letter_code
_entity_poly.pdbx_strand_id
1 'polypeptide(L)'
;MQRGLLATCAVVDLEILFSARNGEDHAAGRSVRKGFQWLPLTDEIGARAIEVQGLLAEKGMHREASIPDLLIAATAERHGVTVLHYDGDFDHIAEITGQPVEWVVERGSVP
;
A
#
# COMPACT_ATOMS: atom_id res chain seq x y z
N MET A 1 6.99 5.62 -19.24
CA MET A 1 6.48 4.59 -18.31
C MET A 1 6.74 3.23 -18.91
N GLN A 2 7.60 2.46 -18.28
CA GLN A 2 7.84 1.06 -18.65
C GLN A 2 6.53 0.30 -18.39
N ARG A 3 5.90 -0.22 -19.45
CA ARG A 3 4.57 -0.85 -19.35
C ARG A 3 4.70 -2.17 -18.61
N GLY A 4 3.81 -2.42 -17.64
CA GLY A 4 3.64 -3.72 -16.99
C GLY A 4 4.38 -3.94 -15.67
N LEU A 5 4.93 -2.89 -15.03
CA LEU A 5 5.63 -3.03 -13.73
C LEU A 5 4.81 -2.56 -12.52
N LEU A 6 3.63 -1.99 -12.72
CA LEU A 6 2.80 -1.46 -11.63
C LEU A 6 1.61 -2.37 -11.34
N ALA A 7 1.43 -2.64 -10.05
CA ALA A 7 0.32 -3.40 -9.53
C ALA A 7 -0.57 -2.50 -8.64
N THR A 8 -1.80 -2.92 -8.42
CA THR A 8 -2.75 -2.28 -7.50
C THR A 8 -3.52 -3.35 -6.73
N CYS A 9 -4.17 -2.95 -5.64
CA CYS A 9 -5.09 -3.80 -4.89
C CYS A 9 -6.33 -3.00 -4.50
N ALA A 10 -7.29 -3.66 -3.84
CA ALA A 10 -8.53 -3.02 -3.43
C ALA A 10 -8.31 -1.79 -2.54
N VAL A 11 -7.35 -1.84 -1.62
CA VAL A 11 -7.09 -0.74 -0.68
C VAL A 11 -6.53 0.48 -1.39
N VAL A 12 -5.48 0.30 -2.21
CA VAL A 12 -4.89 1.37 -3.04
C VAL A 12 -5.95 2.01 -3.94
N ASP A 13 -6.76 1.20 -4.63
CA ASP A 13 -7.82 1.70 -5.49
C ASP A 13 -8.86 2.49 -4.68
N LEU A 14 -9.25 2.02 -3.48
CA LEU A 14 -10.21 2.73 -2.62
C LEU A 14 -9.68 4.09 -2.15
N GLU A 15 -8.41 4.21 -1.76
CA GLU A 15 -7.82 5.51 -1.36
C GLU A 15 -7.83 6.52 -2.49
N ILE A 16 -7.45 6.07 -3.69
CA ILE A 16 -7.43 6.89 -4.90
C ILE A 16 -8.85 7.33 -5.26
N LEU A 17 -9.80 6.40 -5.22
CA LEU A 17 -11.19 6.66 -5.58
C LEU A 17 -11.92 7.51 -4.53
N PHE A 18 -11.55 7.40 -3.25
CA PHE A 18 -12.05 8.27 -2.19
C PHE A 18 -11.68 9.73 -2.40
N SER A 19 -10.52 9.99 -3.02
CA SER A 19 -10.04 11.33 -3.35
C SER A 19 -10.78 11.98 -4.54
N ALA A 20 -11.64 11.23 -5.23
CA ALA A 20 -12.39 11.73 -6.38
C ALA A 20 -13.40 12.82 -5.96
N ARG A 21 -13.51 13.87 -6.77
CA ARG A 21 -14.37 15.02 -6.46
C ARG A 21 -15.84 14.80 -6.83
N ASN A 22 -16.12 13.83 -7.69
CA ASN A 22 -17.45 13.48 -8.18
C ASN A 22 -17.44 12.10 -8.87
N GLY A 23 -18.60 11.66 -9.37
CA GLY A 23 -18.74 10.36 -10.02
C GLY A 23 -17.96 10.21 -11.34
N GLU A 24 -17.78 11.28 -12.11
CA GLU A 24 -17.00 11.24 -13.35
C GLU A 24 -15.51 11.06 -13.06
N ASP A 25 -14.98 11.81 -12.08
CA ASP A 25 -13.60 11.69 -11.59
C ASP A 25 -13.34 10.28 -11.03
N HIS A 26 -14.29 9.75 -10.24
CA HIS A 26 -14.23 8.38 -9.72
C HIS A 26 -14.19 7.34 -10.87
N ALA A 27 -15.06 7.49 -11.87
CA ALA A 27 -15.08 6.59 -13.03
C ALA A 27 -13.78 6.67 -13.85
N ALA A 28 -13.23 7.87 -14.03
CA ALA A 28 -11.95 8.09 -14.70
C ALA A 28 -10.80 7.42 -13.92
N GLY A 29 -10.71 7.64 -12.61
CA GLY A 29 -9.75 6.99 -11.73
C GLY A 29 -9.80 5.47 -11.85
N ARG A 30 -11.01 4.88 -11.75
CA ARG A 30 -11.21 3.44 -11.91
C ARG A 30 -10.80 2.92 -13.29
N SER A 31 -11.02 3.72 -14.34
CA SER A 31 -10.60 3.37 -15.70
C SER A 31 -9.08 3.26 -15.82
N VAL A 32 -8.33 4.19 -15.24
CA VAL A 32 -6.86 4.18 -15.27
C VAL A 32 -6.31 2.93 -14.57
N ARG A 33 -6.90 2.50 -13.45
CA ARG A 33 -6.43 1.33 -12.68
C ARG A 33 -6.57 0.01 -13.41
N LYS A 34 -7.42 -0.08 -14.44
CA LYS A 34 -7.47 -1.27 -15.34
C LYS A 34 -6.15 -1.53 -16.09
N GLY A 35 -5.24 -0.55 -16.14
CA GLY A 35 -3.91 -0.71 -16.71
C GLY A 35 -2.87 -1.34 -15.77
N PHE A 36 -3.20 -1.55 -14.49
CA PHE A 36 -2.29 -2.14 -13.50
C PHE A 36 -2.61 -3.60 -13.24
N GLN A 37 -1.61 -4.37 -12.80
CA GLN A 37 -1.82 -5.74 -12.35
C GLN A 37 -2.66 -5.74 -11.07
N TRP A 38 -3.77 -6.46 -11.06
CA TRP A 38 -4.60 -6.60 -9.86
C TRP A 38 -4.04 -7.64 -8.90
N LEU A 39 -3.82 -7.25 -7.65
CA LEU A 39 -3.41 -8.12 -6.55
C LEU A 39 -4.61 -8.36 -5.62
N PRO A 40 -5.13 -9.61 -5.56
CA PRO A 40 -6.23 -9.95 -4.68
C PRO A 40 -5.87 -9.76 -3.20
N LEU A 41 -6.81 -9.18 -2.45
CA LEU A 41 -6.81 -9.17 -1.00
C LEU A 41 -7.46 -10.47 -0.51
N THR A 42 -6.71 -11.28 0.25
CA THR A 42 -7.17 -12.58 0.77
C THR A 42 -7.25 -12.54 2.30
N ASP A 43 -7.92 -13.52 2.91
CA ASP A 43 -8.04 -13.60 4.37
C ASP A 43 -6.66 -13.70 5.05
N GLU A 44 -5.69 -14.36 4.41
CA GLU A 44 -4.32 -14.45 4.94
C GLU A 44 -3.62 -13.09 4.96
N ILE A 45 -3.93 -12.18 4.03
CA ILE A 45 -3.39 -10.82 4.03
C ILE A 45 -3.97 -10.04 5.22
N GLY A 46 -5.27 -10.19 5.49
CA GLY A 46 -5.90 -9.60 6.67
C GLY A 46 -5.29 -10.10 7.97
N ALA A 47 -5.08 -11.42 8.09
CA ALA A 47 -4.42 -12.02 9.24
C ALA A 47 -2.98 -11.50 9.41
N ARG A 48 -2.22 -11.40 8.32
CA ARG A 48 -0.84 -10.87 8.33
C ARG A 48 -0.77 -9.40 8.73
N ALA A 49 -1.70 -8.57 8.26
CA ALA A 49 -1.77 -7.16 8.66
C ALA A 49 -2.00 -7.00 10.18
N ILE A 50 -2.87 -7.84 10.77
CA ILE A 50 -3.11 -7.87 12.23
C ILE A 50 -1.85 -8.32 12.98
N GLU A 51 -1.15 -9.33 12.48
CA GLU A 51 0.11 -9.81 13.07
C GLU A 51 1.18 -8.71 13.09
N VAL A 52 1.41 -8.04 11.95
CA VAL A 52 2.38 -6.95 11.85
C VAL A 52 2.01 -5.78 12.76
N GLN A 53 0.71 -5.43 12.85
CA GLN A 53 0.24 -4.42 13.80
C GLN A 53 0.53 -4.82 15.25
N GLY A 54 0.37 -6.10 15.60
CA GLY A 54 0.73 -6.64 16.91
C GLY A 54 2.22 -6.49 17.21
N LEU A 55 3.08 -6.81 16.24
CA LEU A 55 4.53 -6.64 16.37
C LEU A 55 4.95 -5.17 16.52
N LEU A 56 4.27 -4.24 15.81
CA LEU A 56 4.44 -2.81 16.02
C LEU A 56 3.94 -2.38 17.41
N ALA A 57 2.86 -2.98 17.93
CA ALA A 57 2.32 -2.69 19.26
C ALA A 57 3.31 -3.05 20.37
N GLU A 58 4.02 -4.17 20.24
CA GLU A 58 5.09 -4.58 21.17
C GLU A 58 6.20 -3.52 21.28
N LYS A 59 6.41 -2.72 20.22
CA LYS A 59 7.36 -1.59 20.18
C LYS A 59 6.72 -0.23 20.51
N GLY A 60 5.43 -0.19 20.82
CA GLY A 60 4.68 1.07 21.04
C GLY A 60 4.31 1.83 19.76
N MET A 61 4.55 1.25 18.58
CA MET A 61 4.43 1.88 17.26
C MET A 61 3.16 1.50 16.49
N HIS A 62 2.21 0.76 17.10
CA HIS A 62 0.99 0.31 16.40
C HIS A 62 0.08 1.40 15.83
N ARG A 63 0.33 2.67 16.19
CA ARG A 63 -0.39 3.85 15.66
C ARG A 63 0.42 4.64 14.63
N GLU A 64 1.64 4.19 14.34
CA GLU A 64 2.56 4.77 13.33
C GLU A 64 2.45 4.05 11.98
N ALA A 65 1.48 3.16 11.82
CA ALA A 65 1.12 2.57 10.54
C ALA A 65 -0.40 2.60 10.43
N SER A 66 -0.92 3.22 9.38
CA SER A 66 -2.37 3.23 9.15
C SER A 66 -2.89 1.83 8.81
N ILE A 67 -4.19 1.60 9.03
CA ILE A 67 -4.83 0.32 8.64
C ILE A 67 -4.69 0.06 7.12
N PRO A 68 -4.91 1.05 6.24
CA PRO A 68 -4.59 0.90 4.81
C PRO A 68 -3.15 0.47 4.55
N ASP A 69 -2.16 1.12 5.17
CA ASP A 69 -0.74 0.80 4.92
C ASP A 69 -0.38 -0.63 5.32
N LEU A 70 -0.92 -1.10 6.45
CA LEU A 70 -0.74 -2.49 6.89
C LEU A 70 -1.29 -3.49 5.86
N LEU A 71 -2.47 -3.23 5.30
CA LEU A 71 -3.07 -4.10 4.28
C LEU A 71 -2.34 -4.03 2.94
N ILE A 72 -1.85 -2.84 2.56
CA ILE A 72 -1.05 -2.65 1.34
C ILE A 72 0.28 -3.38 1.48
N ALA A 73 0.99 -3.19 2.60
CA ALA A 73 2.26 -3.84 2.88
C ALA A 73 2.11 -5.36 2.92
N ALA A 74 1.12 -5.89 3.63
CA ALA A 74 0.85 -7.33 3.68
C ALA A 74 0.46 -7.90 2.30
N THR A 75 -0.25 -7.13 1.47
CA THR A 75 -0.53 -7.51 0.08
C THR A 75 0.77 -7.61 -0.72
N ALA A 76 1.63 -6.60 -0.63
CA ALA A 76 2.90 -6.58 -1.35
C ALA A 76 3.83 -7.72 -0.92
N GLU A 77 3.96 -7.97 0.39
CA GLU A 77 4.70 -9.08 0.98
C GLU A 77 4.21 -10.43 0.42
N ARG A 78 2.88 -10.65 0.44
CA ARG A 78 2.28 -11.91 -0.02
C ARG A 78 2.49 -12.17 -1.51
N HIS A 79 2.45 -11.13 -2.33
CA HIS A 79 2.60 -11.24 -3.78
C HIS A 79 4.05 -11.08 -4.26
N GLY A 80 5.00 -10.86 -3.35
CA GLY A 80 6.42 -10.75 -3.69
C GLY A 80 6.77 -9.51 -4.53
N VAL A 81 6.10 -8.38 -4.27
CA VAL A 81 6.31 -7.11 -4.97
C VAL A 81 6.83 -6.04 -4.01
N THR A 82 7.50 -5.03 -4.56
CA THR A 82 7.97 -3.85 -3.82
C THR A 82 6.82 -2.87 -3.61
N VAL A 83 6.67 -2.34 -2.40
CA VAL A 83 5.78 -1.19 -2.16
C VAL A 83 6.46 0.07 -2.68
N LEU A 84 5.84 0.76 -3.64
CA LEU A 84 6.27 2.08 -4.09
C LEU A 84 5.50 3.15 -3.33
N HIS A 85 6.18 4.00 -2.54
CA HIS A 85 5.51 4.90 -1.59
C HIS A 85 6.16 6.29 -1.52
N TYR A 86 5.46 7.21 -0.84
CA TYR A 86 6.01 8.47 -0.33
C TYR A 86 5.46 8.72 1.08
N ASP A 87 5.49 7.69 1.90
CA ASP A 87 4.99 7.69 3.27
C ASP A 87 5.98 6.96 4.19
N GLY A 88 6.31 7.56 5.34
CA GLY A 88 7.28 7.01 6.29
C GLY A 88 6.78 5.75 6.99
N ASP A 89 5.47 5.54 7.06
CA ASP A 89 4.86 4.39 7.74
C ASP A 89 5.33 3.05 7.13
N PHE A 90 5.61 3.02 5.81
CA PHE A 90 6.13 1.83 5.14
C PHE A 90 7.57 1.48 5.55
N ASP A 91 8.39 2.45 5.95
CA ASP A 91 9.72 2.16 6.50
C ASP A 91 9.58 1.41 7.83
N HIS A 92 8.66 1.83 8.71
CA HIS A 92 8.38 1.17 9.99
C HIS A 92 7.82 -0.24 9.81
N ILE A 93 6.95 -0.45 8.82
CA ILE A 93 6.46 -1.78 8.49
C ILE A 93 7.61 -2.66 7.97
N ALA A 94 8.45 -2.14 7.07
CA ALA A 94 9.58 -2.86 6.50
C ALA A 94 10.65 -3.24 7.54
N GLU A 95 10.85 -2.44 8.59
CA GLU A 95 11.72 -2.79 9.71
C GLU A 95 11.25 -4.05 10.47
N ILE A 96 9.94 -4.34 10.45
CA ILE A 96 9.35 -5.54 11.05
C ILE A 96 9.39 -6.73 10.08
N THR A 97 8.98 -6.52 8.83
CA THR A 97 8.75 -7.61 7.87
C THR A 97 9.96 -7.95 7.02
N GLY A 98 10.91 -7.03 6.87
CA GLY A 98 12.03 -7.14 5.94
C GLY A 98 11.62 -7.07 4.46
N GLN A 99 10.37 -6.70 4.17
CA GLN A 99 9.86 -6.64 2.80
C GLN A 99 10.46 -5.46 2.02
N PRO A 100 10.59 -5.56 0.68
CA PRO A 100 11.10 -4.47 -0.13
C PRO A 100 10.10 -3.30 -0.18
N VAL A 101 10.62 -2.11 0.07
CA VAL A 101 9.91 -0.83 -0.09
C VAL A 101 10.82 0.15 -0.85
N GLU A 102 10.22 1.02 -1.66
CA GLU A 102 10.92 2.00 -2.46
C GLU A 102 10.20 3.35 -2.43
N TRP A 103 10.94 4.41 -2.15
CA TRP A 103 10.47 5.77 -2.24
C TRP A 103 10.35 6.18 -3.72
N VAL A 104 9.19 6.69 -4.15
CA VAL A 104 8.94 7.10 -5.55
C VAL A 104 9.88 8.21 -6.03
N VAL A 105 10.31 9.05 -5.09
CA VAL A 105 11.35 10.07 -5.22
C VAL A 105 12.05 10.19 -3.86
N GLU A 106 13.21 10.85 -3.79
CA GLU A 106 13.93 11.03 -2.54
C GLU A 106 13.05 11.62 -1.43
N ARG A 107 13.12 11.08 -0.22
CA ARG A 107 12.35 11.54 0.94
C ARG A 107 12.61 13.04 1.19
N GLY A 108 11.54 13.82 1.28
CA GLY A 108 11.61 15.27 1.49
C GLY A 108 11.87 16.09 0.22
N SER A 109 11.94 15.46 -0.96
CA SER A 109 12.13 16.16 -2.24
C SER A 109 10.86 16.78 -2.82
N VAL A 110 9.68 16.34 -2.38
CA VAL A 110 8.39 16.94 -2.75
C VAL A 110 7.59 17.39 -1.51
N PRO A 111 6.77 18.46 -1.63
CA PRO A 111 6.05 19.09 -0.52
C PRO A 111 5.00 18.20 0.14
#